data_AF-C9DQM5-F1
#
_entry.id   AF-C9DQM5-F1
#
_cell.length_a   1.000
_cell.length_b   1.000
_cell.length_c   1.000
_cell.angle_alpha   90.00
_cell.angle_beta   90.00
_cell.angle_gamma   90.00
#
_symmetry.space_group_name_H-M   'P 1'
#
loop_
_entity.id
_entity.type
_entity.pdbx_description
1 polymer ?
#
loop_
_entity_poly.entity_id
_entity_poly.type
_entity_poly.pdbx_seq_one_letter_code
_entity_poly.pdbx_strand_id
1 'polypeptide(L)' 'TVFGGQPTKPDYRDVPCAVFSIPPLSVVGLSEQQALEEAKSDVLVYTSSFNPMKNSIS' A
#
# COMPACT_ATOMS: atom_id res chain seq x y z
N THR A 1 22.80 3.28 -17.89
CA THR A 1 22.11 2.08 -18.42
C THR A 1 23.04 1.35 -19.34
N VAL A 2 23.07 0.01 -19.30
CA VAL A 2 24.02 -0.82 -20.07
C VAL A 2 23.68 -0.82 -21.57
N PHE A 3 22.42 -0.53 -21.93
CA PHE A 3 21.94 -0.46 -23.31
C PHE A 3 20.95 0.70 -23.50
N GLY A 4 20.84 1.24 -24.72
CA GLY A 4 19.79 2.18 -25.12
C GLY A 4 19.97 3.66 -24.72
N GLY A 5 21.03 4.02 -23.97
CA GLY A 5 21.41 5.41 -23.70
C GLY A 5 20.43 6.24 -22.85
N GLN A 6 19.25 5.71 -22.52
CA GLN A 6 18.25 6.36 -21.70
C GLN A 6 18.45 5.95 -20.23
N PRO A 7 18.88 6.84 -19.33
CA PRO A 7 18.97 6.53 -17.91
C PRO A 7 17.55 6.44 -17.33
N THR A 8 17.07 5.22 -17.08
CA THR A 8 15.80 4.99 -16.38
C THR A 8 16.08 4.61 -14.94
N LYS A 9 15.61 5.41 -13.98
CA LYS A 9 15.68 5.10 -12.54
C LYS A 9 14.37 4.42 -12.12
N PRO A 10 14.41 3.30 -11.37
CA PRO A 10 13.21 2.71 -10.79
C PRO A 10 12.57 3.69 -9.79
N ASP A 11 11.24 3.81 -9.85
CA ASP A 11 10.46 4.53 -8.85
C ASP A 11 10.21 3.62 -7.65
N TYR A 12 10.48 4.14 -6.46
CA TYR A 12 10.36 3.43 -5.19
C TYR A 12 9.24 3.97 -4.31
N ARG A 13 8.46 4.95 -4.78
CA ARG A 13 7.46 5.63 -3.96
C ARG A 13 6.31 4.72 -3.51
N ASP A 14 5.77 3.92 -4.42
CA ASP A 14 4.53 3.14 -4.20
C ASP A 14 4.74 1.65 -4.51
N VAL A 15 5.84 1.08 -4.03
CA VAL A 15 6.13 -0.35 -4.23
C VAL A 15 5.18 -1.19 -3.34
N PRO A 16 4.37 -2.10 -3.92
CA PRO A 16 3.45 -2.92 -3.14
C PRO A 16 4.20 -3.98 -2.33
N CYS A 17 3.73 -4.26 -1.11
CA CYS A 17 4.29 -5.30 -0.26
C CYS A 17 3.22 -6.15 0.44
N ALA A 18 3.60 -7.35 0.87
CA ALA A 18 2.72 -8.32 1.51
C ALA A 18 3.42 -9.03 2.67
N VAL A 19 2.65 -9.32 3.72
CA VAL A 19 3.07 -10.09 4.89
C VAL A 19 2.22 -11.37 4.94
N PHE A 20 2.88 -12.52 4.85
CA PHE A 20 2.22 -13.84 4.84
C PHE A 20 1.95 -14.34 6.26
N SER A 21 1.19 -13.57 7.03
CA SER A 21 0.61 -13.98 8.31
C SER A 21 -0.71 -14.75 8.10
N ILE A 22 -1.29 -15.26 9.19
CA ILE A 22 -2.64 -15.83 9.18
C ILE A 22 -3.50 -14.94 10.10
N PRO A 23 -4.33 -14.03 9.55
CA PRO A 23 -4.61 -13.74 8.14
C PRO A 23 -3.49 -12.93 7.44
N PRO A 24 -3.36 -13.02 6.10
CA PRO A 24 -2.34 -12.28 5.35
C PRO A 24 -2.69 -10.78 5.28
N LEU A 25 -1.66 -9.95 5.11
CA LEU A 25 -1.76 -8.49 4.98
C LEU A 25 -1.07 -8.02 3.70
N SER A 26 -1.63 -6.99 3.05
CA SER A 26 -1.02 -6.32 1.90
C SER A 26 -1.17 -4.81 2.04
N VAL A 27 -0.11 -4.05 1.75
CA VAL A 27 -0.11 -2.58 1.80
C VAL A 27 0.67 -2.00 0.62
N VAL A 28 0.33 -0.77 0.24
CA VAL A 28 0.98 -0.03 -0.84
C VAL A 28 1.06 1.44 -0.43
N GLY A 29 2.18 2.10 -0.70
CA GLY A 29 2.36 3.53 -0.45
C GLY A 29 2.56 3.87 1.03
N LEU A 30 2.09 5.04 1.43
CA LEU A 30 2.33 5.65 2.75
C LEU A 30 1.34 5.13 3.80
N SER A 31 1.77 5.13 5.06
CA SER A 31 0.85 5.04 6.20
C SER A 31 0.07 6.33 6.38
N GLU A 32 -1.07 6.28 7.07
CA GLU A 32 -1.87 7.48 7.38
C GLU A 32 -1.04 8.55 8.09
N GLN A 33 -0.15 8.17 9.00
CA GLN A 33 0.74 9.08 9.72
C GLN A 33 1.77 9.73 8.78
N GLN A 34 2.38 8.94 7.89
CA GLN A 34 3.32 9.46 6.89
C GLN A 34 2.62 10.39 5.89
N ALA A 35 1.40 10.03 5.49
CA ALA A 35 0.57 10.87 4.63
C ALA A 35 0.26 12.21 5.31
N LEU A 36 -0.03 12.24 6.61
CA LEU A 36 -0.24 13.47 7.36
C LEU A 36 1.03 14.34 7.46
N GLU A 37 2.21 13.73 7.56
CA GLU A 37 3.48 14.47 7.62
C GLU A 37 3.88 15.03 6.25
N GLU A 38 3.66 14.29 5.17
CA GLU A 38 4.04 14.69 3.80
C GLU A 38 2.98 15.55 3.11
N ALA A 39 1.70 15.41 3.48
CA ALA A 39 0.63 16.15 2.84
C ALA A 39 0.67 17.63 3.23
N LYS A 40 0.59 18.49 2.22
CA LYS A 40 0.46 19.95 2.38
C LYS A 40 -1.01 20.39 2.46
N SER A 41 -1.93 19.43 2.53
CA SER A 41 -3.38 19.59 2.44
C SER A 41 -4.09 18.56 3.30
N ASP A 42 -5.41 18.70 3.45
CA ASP A 42 -6.22 17.77 4.22
C ASP A 42 -6.16 16.34 3.66
N VAL A 43 -6.03 15.35 4.55
CA VAL A 43 -6.00 13.92 4.24
C VAL A 43 -7.35 13.30 4.61
N LEU A 44 -7.96 12.57 3.66
CA LEU A 44 -9.20 11.84 3.87
C LEU A 44 -8.91 10.35 4.00
N VAL A 45 -9.41 9.73 5.07
CA VAL A 45 -9.22 8.30 5.36
C VAL A 45 -10.55 7.58 5.19
N TYR A 46 -10.55 6.52 4.37
CA TYR A 46 -11.71 5.67 4.12
C TYR A 46 -11.41 4.25 4.59
N THR A 47 -12.26 3.70 5.45
CA THR A 47 -12.09 2.35 6.00
C THR A 47 -13.36 1.51 5.82
N SER A 48 -13.18 0.22 5.56
CA SER A 48 -14.26 -0.76 5.49
C SER A 48 -13.78 -2.06 6.09
N SER A 49 -14.54 -2.61 7.04
CA SER A 49 -14.27 -3.89 7.68
C SER A 49 -15.52 -4.73 7.66
N PHE A 50 -15.42 -5.97 7.20
CA PHE A 50 -16.52 -6.91 7.16
C PHE A 50 -16.03 -8.35 7.37
N ASN A 51 -16.89 -9.19 7.94
CA ASN A 51 -16.64 -10.61 8.03
C ASN A 51 -17.14 -11.30 6.76
N PRO A 52 -16.28 -11.97 5.97
CA PRO A 52 -16.70 -12.67 4.76
C PRO A 52 -17.74 -13.76 5.09
N MET A 53 -18.79 -13.89 4.28
CA MET A 53 -19.84 -14.91 4.47
C MET A 53 -19.29 -16.35 4.50
N LYS A 54 -18.16 -16.62 3.85
CA LYS A 54 -17.49 -17.93 3.91
C LYS A 54 -17.07 -18.31 5.34
N ASN A 55 -16.80 -17.32 6.20
CA ASN A 55 -16.46 -17.52 7.60
C ASN A 55 -17.69 -17.51 8.52
N SER A 56 -18.91 -17.37 7.99
CA SER A 56 -20.14 -17.28 8.78
C SER A 56 -20.93 -18.59 8.87
N ILE A 57 -20.44 -19.68 8.27
CA ILE A 57 -20.99 -21.03 8.48
C ILE A 57 -20.25 -21.68 9.65
N SER A 58 -20.90 -21.72 10.81
CA SER A 58 -20.50 -22.54 11.96
C SER A 58 -21.03 -23.96 11.84
#